data_AF-A0A392W3J4-F1
#
_entry.id   AF-A0A392W3J4-F1
#
_cell.length_a   1.000
_cell.length_b   1.000
_cell.length_c   1.000
_cell.angle_alpha   90.00
_cell.angle_beta   90.00
_cell.angle_gamma   90.00
#
_symmetry.space_group_name_H-M   'P 1'
#
loop_
_entity.id
_entity.type
_entity.pdbx_description
1 polymer ?
#
loop_
_entity_poly.entity_id
_entity_poly.type
_entity_poly.pdbx_seq_one_letter_code
_entity_poly.pdbx_strand_id
1 'polypeptide(L)' 'NPVKEFLGRPGTDWLKYSGGERPTKIRLGDFKPVARAWGDWVARNVIVLGNWSEYQLENAVLIKMIM' A
#
# COMPACT_ATOMS: atom_id res chain seq x y z
N ASN A 1 7.85 -2.33 10.60
CA ASN A 1 6.60 -1.50 10.57
C ASN A 1 5.45 -2.48 10.37
N PRO A 2 4.53 -2.58 11.34
CA PRO A 2 3.53 -3.66 11.40
C PRO A 2 2.48 -3.61 10.29
N VAL A 3 2.34 -2.51 9.56
CA VAL A 3 1.48 -2.42 8.37
C VAL A 3 2.20 -3.00 7.14
N LYS A 4 3.47 -2.63 6.98
CA LYS A 4 4.34 -3.13 5.90
C LYS A 4 4.51 -4.65 5.96
N GLU A 5 4.79 -5.20 7.14
CA GLU A 5 4.98 -6.66 7.31
C GLU A 5 3.68 -7.46 7.08
N PHE A 6 2.54 -6.84 7.36
CA PHE A 6 1.23 -7.44 7.15
C PHE A 6 0.92 -7.52 5.64
N LEU A 7 1.01 -6.39 4.93
CA LEU A 7 0.60 -6.26 3.54
C LEU A 7 1.68 -6.67 2.53
N GLY A 8 2.93 -6.31 2.80
CA GLY A 8 4.08 -6.47 1.91
C GLY A 8 4.71 -7.86 2.01
N ARG A 9 5.42 -8.24 0.94
CA ARG A 9 6.29 -9.42 0.91
C ARG A 9 7.53 -9.19 1.79
N PRO A 10 8.24 -10.27 2.18
CA PRO A 10 9.55 -10.11 2.81
C PRO A 10 10.47 -9.26 1.93
N GLY A 11 11.13 -8.27 2.53
CA GLY A 11 12.04 -7.37 1.80
C GLY A 11 11.37 -6.25 0.99
N THR A 12 10.04 -6.10 1.04
CA THR A 12 9.39 -4.86 0.55
C THR A 12 10.02 -3.65 1.22
N ASP A 13 9.99 -2.47 0.59
CA ASP A 13 10.43 -1.22 1.20
C ASP A 13 9.37 -0.12 1.15
N TRP A 14 9.44 0.78 2.15
CA TRP A 14 8.69 2.02 2.06
C TRP A 14 9.45 2.98 1.15
N LEU A 15 8.76 3.47 0.13
CA LEU A 15 9.22 4.48 -0.79
C LEU A 15 8.90 5.87 -0.24
N LYS A 16 9.84 6.79 -0.44
CA LYS A 16 9.65 8.21 -0.19
C LYS A 16 8.97 8.88 -1.37
N TYR A 17 8.15 9.89 -1.08
CA TYR A 17 7.73 10.84 -2.09
C TYR A 17 8.94 11.70 -2.51
N SER A 18 8.97 12.17 -3.76
CA SER A 18 10.04 13.05 -4.21
C SER A 18 10.04 14.34 -3.36
N GLY A 19 11.16 14.63 -2.69
CA GLY A 19 11.29 15.76 -1.76
C GLY A 19 10.79 15.50 -0.33
N GLY A 20 10.25 14.32 -0.02
CA GLY A 20 9.87 13.93 1.34
C GLY A 20 10.96 13.15 2.05
N GLU A 21 11.22 13.47 3.33
CA GLU A 21 12.15 12.70 4.17
C GLU A 21 11.53 11.39 4.68
N ARG A 22 10.21 11.39 4.90
CA ARG A 22 9.51 10.23 5.48
C ARG A 22 9.00 9.31 4.38
N PRO A 23 9.40 8.02 4.37
CA PRO A 23 8.90 7.08 3.41
C PRO A 23 7.47 6.68 3.79
N THR A 24 6.52 6.95 2.88
CA THR A 24 5.08 6.87 3.13
C THR A 24 4.36 6.01 2.10
N LYS A 25 5.06 5.45 1.10
CA LYS A 25 4.44 4.70 0.01
C LYS A 25 4.93 3.27 -0.09
N ILE A 26 4.08 2.37 -0.53
CA ILE A 26 4.41 0.98 -0.82
C ILE A 26 3.89 0.65 -2.22
N ARG A 27 4.67 -0.09 -3.02
CA ARG A 27 4.21 -0.50 -4.36
C ARG A 27 3.21 -1.62 -4.22
N LEU A 28 2.11 -1.54 -4.95
CA LEU A 28 1.10 -2.61 -5.00
C LEU A 28 1.70 -3.94 -5.46
N GLY A 29 2.70 -3.90 -6.34
CA GLY A 29 3.43 -5.07 -6.81
C GLY A 29 4.13 -5.84 -5.68
N ASP A 30 4.53 -5.15 -4.61
CA ASP A 30 5.23 -5.72 -3.47
C ASP A 30 4.27 -6.30 -2.42
N PHE A 31 2.96 -6.21 -2.62
CA PHE A 31 1.97 -6.77 -1.71
C PHE A 31 1.95 -8.31 -1.81
N LYS A 32 1.58 -8.95 -0.71
CA LYS A 32 1.14 -10.35 -0.70
C LYS A 32 -0.11 -10.50 -1.57
N PRO A 33 -0.37 -11.67 -2.16
CA PRO A 33 -1.46 -11.85 -3.12
C PRO A 33 -2.84 -11.41 -2.61
N VAL A 34 -3.21 -11.77 -1.37
CA VAL A 34 -4.50 -11.39 -0.78
C VAL A 34 -4.58 -9.88 -0.54
N ALA A 35 -3.52 -9.28 0.01
CA ALA A 35 -3.43 -7.84 0.22
C ALA A 35 -3.49 -7.06 -1.09
N ARG A 36 -2.91 -7.61 -2.16
CA ARG A 36 -2.98 -7.01 -3.50
C ARG A 36 -4.41 -7.00 -4.04
N ALA A 37 -5.12 -8.12 -3.93
CA ALA A 37 -6.51 -8.21 -4.38
C ALA A 37 -7.41 -7.20 -3.65
N TRP A 38 -7.24 -7.08 -2.33
CA TRP A 38 -7.95 -6.08 -1.54
C TRP A 38 -7.54 -4.65 -1.90
N GLY A 39 -6.25 -4.40 -2.12
CA GLY A 39 -5.77 -3.11 -2.60
C GLY A 39 -6.41 -2.71 -3.92
N ASP A 40 -6.36 -3.59 -4.92
CA ASP A 40 -7.02 -3.38 -6.21
C ASP A 40 -8.52 -3.11 -6.07
N TRP A 41 -9.21 -3.86 -5.20
CA TRP A 41 -10.63 -3.64 -4.95
C TRP A 41 -10.90 -2.28 -4.31
N VAL A 42 -10.15 -1.89 -3.28
CA VAL A 42 -10.30 -0.60 -2.58
C VAL A 42 -10.06 0.57 -3.54
N ALA A 43 -9.01 0.51 -4.35
CA ALA A 43 -8.74 1.57 -5.32
C ALA A 43 -9.82 1.69 -6.40
N ARG A 44 -10.50 0.59 -6.76
CA ARG A 44 -11.57 0.62 -7.77
C ARG A 44 -12.90 1.11 -7.24
N ASN A 45 -13.16 0.95 -5.94
CA ASN A 45 -14.51 1.09 -5.40
C ASN A 45 -14.65 2.10 -4.25
N VAL A 46 -13.57 2.39 -3.51
CA VAL A 46 -13.66 3.18 -2.26
C VAL A 46 -12.94 4.52 -2.39
N ILE A 47 -11.77 4.54 -3.04
CA ILE A 47 -10.92 5.73 -3.10
C ILE A 47 -10.59 6.09 -4.55
N VAL A 48 -10.59 7.38 -4.87
CA VAL A 48 -10.14 7.87 -6.18
C VAL A 48 -8.63 8.06 -6.14
N LEU A 49 -7.88 7.13 -6.73
CA LEU A 49 -6.43 7.22 -6.85
C LEU A 49 -6.00 7.71 -8.23
N GLY A 50 -5.10 8.70 -8.26
CA GLY A 50 -4.42 9.12 -9.49
C GLY A 50 -3.33 8.14 -9.93
N ASN A 51 -2.71 7.41 -8.99
CA ASN A 51 -1.73 6.36 -9.26
C ASN A 51 -2.15 5.06 -8.58
N TRP A 52 -2.32 4.01 -9.38
CA TRP A 52 -2.80 2.69 -8.95
C TRP A 52 -1.66 1.75 -8.56
N SER A 53 -0.42 2.16 -8.83
CA SER A 53 0.78 1.34 -8.64
C SER A 53 1.39 1.49 -7.25
N GLU A 54 1.06 2.57 -6.54
CA GLU A 54 1.65 2.96 -5.26
C GLU A 54 0.55 3.38 -4.27
N TYR A 55 0.63 2.87 -3.05
CA TYR A 55 -0.31 3.17 -1.98
C TYR A 55 0.38 3.94 -0.89
N GLN A 56 -0.23 5.03 -0.45
CA GLN A 56 0.20 5.76 0.73
C GLN A 56 -0.11 4.98 2.01
N LEU A 57 0.57 5.33 3.10
CA LEU A 57 0.45 4.69 4.41
C LEU A 57 -1.01 4.61 4.88
N GLU A 58 -1.78 5.68 4.69
CA GLU A 58 -3.21 5.74 5.07
C GLU A 58 -4.03 4.69 4.31
N ASN A 59 -3.85 4.59 3.00
CA ASN A 59 -4.53 3.59 2.17
C ASN A 59 -4.06 2.17 2.50
N ALA A 60 -2.78 1.99 2.82
CA ALA A 60 -2.25 0.72 3.31
C ALA A 60 -2.90 0.32 4.64
N VAL A 61 -3.05 1.26 5.58
CA VAL A 61 -3.76 1.02 6.86
C VAL A 61 -5.21 0.62 6.61
N LEU A 62 -5.91 1.28 5.69
CA LEU A 62 -7.28 0.91 5.31
C LEU A 62 -7.35 -0.55 4.83
N ILE A 63 -6.46 -0.96 3.93
CA ILE A 63 -6.41 -2.36 3.44
C ILE A 63 -6.17 -3.33 4.60
N LYS A 64 -5.34 -2.97 5.57
CA LYS A 64 -5.12 -3.79 6.77
C LYS A 64 -6.35 -3.86 7.69
N MET A 65 -7.19 -2.83 7.73
CA MET A 65 -8.38 -2.83 8.60
C MET A 65 -9.52 -3.69 8.06
N ILE A 66 -9.57 -3.91 6.74
CA ILE A 66 -10.61 -4.72 6.08
C ILE A 66 -10.19 -6.19 5.87
N MET A 67 -8.93 -6.51 6.13
CA MET A 67 -8.36 -7.85 6.05
C MET A 67 -8.12 -8.43 7.44
#